data_AF-A0A933Q355-F1
#
_entry.id   AF-A0A933Q355-F1
#
_cell.length_a   1.000
_cell.length_b   1.000
_cell.length_c   1.000
_cell.angle_alpha   90.00
_cell.angle_beta   90.00
_cell.angle_gamma   90.00
#
_symmetry.space_group_name_H-M   'P 1'
#
loop_
_entity.id
_entity.type
_entity.pdbx_description
1 polymer ?
#
loop_
_entity_poly.entity_id
_entity_poly.type
_entity_poly.pdbx_seq_one_letter_code
_entity_poly.pdbx_strand_id
1 'polypeptide(L)'
;MEATLTSKGQITIPKAVRDSLRLHVGDRLEFLVDPDGSVRMVPATRPVTDLKALLPRPARALSLEEIDAAIAERGARKKRP
;
A
#
# COMPACT_ATOMS: atom_id res chain seq x y z
N MET A 1 5.61 8.72 -20.95
CA MET A 1 6.83 8.01 -20.46
C MET A 1 6.72 6.58 -20.95
N GLU A 2 7.80 6.02 -21.48
CA GLU A 2 7.83 4.68 -22.06
C GLU A 2 8.98 3.87 -21.47
N ALA A 3 8.85 2.54 -21.50
CA ALA A 3 9.90 1.60 -21.11
C ALA A 3 9.88 0.41 -22.07
N THR A 4 11.05 -0.10 -22.41
CA THR A 4 11.19 -1.24 -23.32
C THR A 4 11.35 -2.52 -22.53
N LEU A 5 10.63 -3.56 -22.95
CA LEU A 5 10.83 -4.92 -22.47
C LEU A 5 12.11 -5.49 -23.09
N THR A 6 13.05 -5.89 -22.24
CA THR A 6 14.26 -6.57 -22.70
C THR A 6 13.95 -8.01 -23.15
N SER A 7 14.84 -8.63 -23.91
CA SER A 7 14.72 -10.04 -24.31
C SER A 7 14.66 -11.02 -23.13
N LYS A 8 15.11 -10.59 -21.94
CA LYS A 8 15.04 -11.36 -20.69
C LYS A 8 13.75 -11.13 -19.91
N GLY A 9 12.79 -10.40 -20.47
CA GLY A 9 11.52 -10.08 -19.80
C GLY A 9 11.61 -9.03 -18.70
N GLN A 10 12.72 -8.27 -18.63
CA GLN A 10 12.88 -7.19 -17.65
C GLN A 10 12.42 -5.85 -18.25
N ILE A 11 11.73 -5.04 -17.46
CA ILE A 11 11.42 -3.64 -17.77
C ILE A 11 12.24 -2.72 -16.86
N THR A 12 12.69 -1.58 -17.39
CA THR A 12 13.34 -0.55 -16.57
C THR A 12 12.33 0.48 -16.16
N ILE A 13 12.13 0.67 -14.85
CA ILE A 13 11.27 1.73 -14.33
C ILE A 13 12.02 3.07 -14.44
N PRO A 14 11.51 4.06 -15.20
CA PRO A 14 12.16 5.36 -15.34
C PRO A 14 12.36 6.05 -13.98
N LYS A 15 13.44 6.84 -13.86
CA LYS A 15 13.80 7.51 -12.60
C LYS A 15 12.64 8.32 -12.02
N ALA A 16 11.93 9.09 -12.84
CA ALA A 16 10.79 9.90 -12.40
C ALA A 16 9.66 9.07 -11.75
N VAL A 17 9.43 7.84 -12.24
CA VAL A 17 8.42 6.92 -11.66
C VAL A 17 8.92 6.29 -10.37
N ARG A 18 10.22 5.94 -10.28
CA ARG A 18 10.80 5.45 -9.02
C ARG A 18 10.73 6.51 -7.92
N ASP A 19 11.08 7.74 -8.26
CA ASP A 19 11.11 8.86 -7.31
C ASP A 19 9.68 9.21 -6.83
N SER A 20 8.67 9.20 -7.72
CA SER A 20 7.27 9.46 -7.36
C SER A 20 6.66 8.38 -6.47
N LEU A 21 7.03 7.11 -6.70
CA LEU A 21 6.57 5.96 -5.93
C LEU A 21 7.48 5.63 -4.73
N ARG A 22 8.57 6.40 -4.53
CA ARG A 22 9.58 6.18 -3.48
C ARG A 22 10.15 4.75 -3.47
N LEU A 23 10.41 4.21 -4.67
CA LEU A 23 10.92 2.86 -4.85
C LEU A 23 12.44 2.80 -4.61
N HIS A 24 12.86 1.78 -3.88
CA HIS A 24 14.24 1.44 -3.58
C HIS A 24 14.58 0.05 -4.11
N VAL A 25 15.88 -0.25 -4.20
CA VAL A 25 16.34 -1.59 -4.57
C VAL A 25 15.85 -2.59 -3.52
N GLY A 26 15.22 -3.68 -3.98
CA GLY A 26 14.64 -4.70 -3.13
C GLY A 26 13.15 -4.51 -2.81
N ASP A 27 12.56 -3.36 -3.17
CA ASP A 27 11.12 -3.18 -3.04
C ASP A 27 10.36 -4.14 -3.95
N ARG A 28 9.27 -4.71 -3.42
CA ARG A 28 8.35 -5.55 -4.19
C ARG A 28 7.27 -4.70 -4.85
N LEU A 29 6.94 -5.10 -6.07
CA LEU A 29 5.89 -4.48 -6.88
C LEU A 29 4.87 -5.55 -7.23
N GLU A 30 3.59 -5.20 -7.13
CA GLU A 30 2.49 -6.01 -7.61
C GLU A 30 1.96 -5.44 -8.91
N PHE A 31 1.70 -6.33 -9.86
CA PHE A 31 1.04 -6.00 -11.12
C PHE A 31 -0.39 -6.50 -11.06
N LEU A 32 -1.33 -5.57 -11.13
CA LEU A 32 -2.76 -5.84 -11.17
C LEU A 32 -3.21 -5.69 -12.62
N VAL A 33 -3.78 -6.75 -13.18
CA VAL A 33 -4.34 -6.72 -14.53
C VAL A 33 -5.84 -6.49 -14.40
N ASP A 34 -6.31 -5.36 -14.89
CA ASP A 34 -7.73 -5.01 -14.87
C ASP A 34 -8.46 -5.67 -16.07
N PRO A 35 -9.79 -5.84 -16.02
CA PRO A 35 -10.55 -6.52 -17.08
C PRO A 35 -10.49 -5.86 -18.46
N ASP A 36 -10.17 -4.58 -18.51
CA ASP A 36 -9.97 -3.82 -19.75
C ASP A 36 -8.60 -4.05 -20.40
N GLY A 37 -7.77 -4.90 -19.79
CA GLY A 37 -6.41 -5.21 -20.24
C GLY A 37 -5.37 -4.19 -19.81
N SER A 38 -5.76 -3.16 -19.04
CA SER A 38 -4.79 -2.26 -18.42
C SER A 38 -4.05 -2.95 -17.28
N VAL A 39 -2.81 -2.52 -17.04
CA VAL A 39 -1.98 -3.05 -15.96
C VAL A 39 -1.61 -1.91 -15.03
N ARG A 40 -1.97 -2.05 -13.75
CA ARG A 40 -1.54 -1.13 -12.69
C ARG A 40 -0.40 -1.77 -11.91
N MET A 41 0.66 -1.00 -11.73
CA MET A 41 1.80 -1.37 -10.89
C MET A 41 1.69 -0.64 -9.56
N VAL A 42 1.66 -1.39 -8.47
CA VAL A 42 1.56 -0.83 -7.11
C VAL A 42 2.74 -1.31 -6.26
N PRO A 43 3.32 -0.46 -5.40
CA PRO A 43 4.23 -0.93 -4.37
C PRO A 43 3.49 -1.96 -3.51
N ALA A 44 4.04 -3.17 -3.42
CA ALA A 44 3.54 -4.19 -2.51
C ALA A 44 3.86 -3.69 -1.10
N THR A 45 2.90 -2.95 -0.52
CA THR A 45 3.12 -2.22 0.72
C THR A 45 3.64 -3.15 1.79
N ARG A 46 4.60 -2.64 2.54
CA ARG A 46 5.22 -3.26 3.70
C ARG A 46 4.21 -4.03 4.56
N PRO A 47 4.62 -5.16 5.16
CA PRO A 47 3.71 -5.96 5.97
C PRO A 47 3.07 -5.10 7.06
N VAL A 48 1.80 -5.36 7.40
CA VAL A 48 1.07 -4.65 8.47
C VAL A 48 1.83 -4.67 9.81
N THR A 49 2.75 -5.62 9.99
CA THR A 49 3.70 -5.67 11.10
C THR A 49 4.59 -4.44 11.21
N ASP A 50 4.85 -3.71 10.13
CA ASP A 50 5.58 -2.44 10.16
C ASP A 50 4.76 -1.32 10.83
N LEU A 51 3.44 -1.50 10.97
CA LEU A 51 2.59 -0.63 11.78
C LEU A 51 2.64 -0.96 13.27
N LYS A 52 3.19 -2.12 13.63
CA LYS A 52 3.29 -2.56 15.03
C LYS A 52 4.20 -1.58 15.78
N ALA A 53 3.71 -1.09 16.92
CA ALA A 53 4.37 -0.09 17.78
C ALA A 53 4.48 1.35 17.21
N LEU A 54 3.82 1.69 16.11
CA LEU A 54 3.70 3.10 15.67
C LEU A 54 2.82 3.95 16.59
N LEU A 55 1.88 3.32 17.30
CA LEU A 55 0.96 4.01 18.20
C LEU A 55 1.47 3.95 19.65
N PRO A 56 1.37 5.05 20.41
CA PRO A 56 1.68 5.05 21.83
C PRO A 56 0.74 4.11 22.58
N ARG A 57 1.19 3.62 23.75
CA ARG A 57 0.32 2.83 24.62
C ARG A 57 -0.90 3.66 25.00
N PRO A 58 -2.11 3.09 24.92
CA PRO A 58 -3.32 3.81 25.29
C PRO A 58 -3.29 4.19 26.76
N ALA A 59 -3.75 5.40 27.09
CA ALA A 59 -3.75 5.93 28.46
C ALA A 59 -4.70 5.16 29.40
N ARG A 60 -5.71 4.51 28.85
CA ARG A 60 -6.65 3.63 29.56
C ARG A 60 -6.95 2.39 28.74
N ALA A 61 -7.25 1.28 29.42
CA ALA A 61 -7.86 0.13 28.78
C ALA A 61 -9.33 0.47 28.41
N LEU A 62 -9.77 -0.02 27.26
CA LEU A 62 -11.16 0.04 26.81
C LEU A 62 -11.78 -1.36 26.93
N SER A 63 -13.08 -1.43 27.20
CA SER A 63 -13.83 -2.67 27.04
C SER A 63 -14.00 -3.01 25.55
N LEU A 64 -14.34 -4.27 25.24
CA LEU A 64 -14.57 -4.68 23.85
C LEU A 64 -15.72 -3.89 23.22
N GLU A 65 -16.77 -3.62 24.00
CA GLU A 65 -17.94 -2.84 23.58
C GLU A 65 -17.55 -1.39 23.24
N GLU A 66 -16.67 -0.77 24.03
CA GLU A 66 -16.15 0.58 23.76
C GLU A 66 -15.31 0.61 22.47
N ILE A 67 -14.53 -0.45 22.22
CA ILE A 67 -13.72 -0.59 21.00
C ILE A 67 -14.61 -0.73 19.77
N ASP A 68 -15.60 -1.62 19.82
CA ASP A 68 -16.51 -1.88 18.72
C ASP A 68 -17.36 -0.64 18.39
N ALA A 69 -17.84 0.07 19.40
CA ALA A 69 -18.54 1.34 19.23
C ALA A 69 -17.66 2.39 18.53
N ALA A 70 -16.39 2.51 18.92
CA ALA A 70 -15.45 3.44 18.31
C ALA A 70 -15.08 3.07 16.85
N ILE A 71 -14.94 1.76 16.56
CA ILE A 71 -14.71 1.26 15.19
C ILE A 71 -15.94 1.55 14.33
N ALA A 72 -17.15 1.31 14.82
CA ALA A 72 -18.39 1.59 14.09
C ALA A 72 -18.54 3.10 13.77
N GLU A 73 -18.25 3.98 14.74
CA GLU A 73 -18.34 5.43 14.57
C GLU A 73 -17.32 5.97 13.55
N ARG A 74 -16.08 5.45 13.58
CA ARG A 74 -14.95 6.02 12.82
C ARG A 74 -14.60 5.26 11.54
N GLY A 75 -14.84 3.95 11.49
CA GLY A 75 -14.56 3.09 10.34
C GLY A 75 -15.44 3.42 9.12
N ALA A 76 -16.69 3.84 9.36
CA ALA A 76 -17.62 4.25 8.30
C ALA A 76 -17.22 5.57 7.60
N ARG A 77 -16.41 6.43 8.25
CA ARG A 77 -15.99 7.72 7.68
C ARG A 77 -14.93 7.62 6.59
N LYS A 78 -14.36 6.45 6.35
CA LYS A 78 -13.32 6.24 5.33
C LYS A 78 -13.77 5.30 4.21
N LYS A 79 -14.93 5.60 3.61
CA LYS A 79 -15.16 5.27 2.19
C LYS A 79 -14.20 6.13 1.38
N ARG A 80 -12.99 5.62 1.16
CA ARG A 80 -11.96 6.28 0.36
C ARG A 80 -12.39 6.17 -1.11
N PRO A 81 -12.32 7.25 -1.92
CA PRO A 81 -12.49 7.18 -3.36
C PRO A 81 -11.41 6.31 -4.02
#